data_AF-A0A511X874-F1
#
_entry.id   AF-A0A511X874-F1
#
_cell.length_a   1.000
_cell.length_b   1.000
_cell.length_c   1.000
_cell.angle_alpha   90.00
_cell.angle_beta   90.00
_cell.angle_gamma   90.00
#
_symmetry.space_group_name_H-M   'P 1'
#
loop_
_entity.id
_entity.type
_entity.pdbx_description
1 polymer ?
#
loop_
_entity_poly.entity_id
_entity_poly.type
_entity_poly.pdbx_seq_one_letter_code
_entity_poly.pdbx_strand_id
1 'polypeptide(L)'
;MRLSVTSFRRVVLAGASCAPLLLAAAPEAHAAGMPQLDFSNPLVTGQVVWGGVVFLFFYLALRGWALPKVDAVLQNRSERIAGDLDQARAAKVEADKAVLELRETKKAAAAEAQAHLDAVLEHERASAAAKLAEITERLDGEIARAEAGVVAERERALQSLRPIAVDVAESLVERLIGARADRAVVEAAVARATAQTAH
;
A
#
# COMPACT_ATOMS: atom_id res chain seq x y z
N MET A 1 32.99 2.62 10.52
CA MET A 1 34.31 2.34 11.12
C MET A 1 35.36 2.46 10.02
N ARG A 2 36.17 3.52 10.03
CA ARG A 2 37.19 3.87 9.01
C ARG A 2 38.53 3.20 9.36
N LEU A 3 39.11 2.41 8.47
CA LEU A 3 40.53 1.97 8.50
C LEU A 3 40.97 1.79 7.03
N SER A 4 41.57 2.82 6.41
CA SER A 4 43.03 3.01 6.22
C SER A 4 43.66 2.14 5.12
N VAL A 5 43.44 2.54 3.86
CA VAL A 5 44.23 2.13 2.69
C VAL A 5 45.51 2.98 2.67
N THR A 6 46.42 2.71 3.60
CA THR A 6 47.68 3.47 3.70
C THR A 6 48.81 2.57 4.19
N SER A 7 49.25 1.58 3.40
CA SER A 7 50.44 0.79 3.77
C SER A 7 51.30 0.26 2.63
N PHE A 8 50.96 0.46 1.35
CA PHE A 8 51.81 -0.08 0.26
C PHE A 8 52.84 0.92 -0.32
N ARG A 9 52.96 2.13 0.25
CA ARG A 9 53.85 3.19 -0.26
C ARG A 9 55.08 3.41 0.63
N ARG A 10 55.79 2.35 1.03
CA ARG A 10 56.96 2.47 1.94
C ARG A 10 58.19 1.58 1.64
N VAL A 11 58.37 1.06 0.42
CA VAL A 11 59.54 0.20 0.11
C VAL A 11 60.39 0.71 -1.07
N VAL A 12 60.42 2.02 -1.35
CA VAL A 12 61.28 2.58 -2.44
C VAL A 12 62.28 3.65 -1.96
N LEU A 13 62.35 3.97 -0.66
CA LEU A 13 63.36 4.89 -0.12
C LEU A 13 64.30 4.18 0.86
N ALA A 14 65.14 3.28 0.35
CA ALA A 14 66.29 2.74 1.08
C ALA A 14 67.39 2.36 0.08
N GLY A 15 67.99 3.36 -0.56
CA GLY A 15 69.08 3.17 -1.51
C GLY A 15 69.90 4.42 -1.80
N ALA A 16 69.81 5.44 -0.94
CA ALA A 16 70.53 6.70 -1.09
C ALA A 16 71.36 6.97 0.18
N SER A 17 72.42 6.18 0.39
CA SER A 17 73.54 6.58 1.25
C SER A 17 74.74 5.65 1.03
N CYS A 18 75.56 5.98 0.02
CA CYS A 18 76.99 5.64 -0.01
C CYS A 18 77.67 6.50 -1.08
N ALA A 19 77.87 7.78 -0.77
CA ALA A 19 78.96 8.57 -1.34
C ALA A 19 79.89 8.83 -0.15
N PRO A 20 81.03 8.12 -0.05
CA PRO A 20 82.25 8.68 -0.64
C PRO A 20 83.26 7.60 -1.08
N LEU A 21 83.67 7.58 -2.35
CA LEU A 21 85.02 7.22 -2.85
C LEU A 21 84.93 6.96 -4.35
N LEU A 22 84.99 8.00 -5.18
CA LEU A 22 85.46 7.89 -6.57
C LEU A 22 85.61 9.31 -7.17
N LEU A 23 86.55 10.08 -6.60
CA LEU A 23 87.06 11.32 -7.18
C LEU A 23 88.53 11.16 -7.60
N ALA A 24 88.93 10.01 -8.13
CA ALA A 24 90.26 9.86 -8.71
C ALA A 24 90.23 8.87 -9.87
N ALA A 25 90.86 9.28 -10.98
CA ALA A 25 91.06 8.56 -12.24
C ALA A 25 89.85 8.50 -13.20
N ALA A 26 89.58 9.62 -13.86
CA ALA A 26 89.04 9.60 -15.22
C ALA A 26 90.20 9.77 -16.21
N PRO A 27 90.68 8.71 -16.89
CA PRO A 27 91.41 8.87 -18.14
C PRO A 27 90.39 9.03 -19.27
N GLU A 28 90.40 10.21 -19.91
CA GLU A 28 90.11 10.47 -21.33
C GLU A 28 89.29 9.39 -22.07
N ALA A 29 87.96 9.56 -22.14
CA ALA A 29 87.11 8.79 -23.03
C ALA A 29 87.11 9.42 -24.44
N HIS A 30 88.07 8.99 -25.27
CA HIS A 30 88.05 9.24 -26.71
C HIS A 30 86.92 8.46 -27.40
N ALA A 31 86.31 9.12 -28.39
CA ALA A 31 85.22 8.61 -29.23
C ALA A 31 85.63 7.42 -30.11
N ALA A 32 85.64 6.22 -29.54
CA ALA A 32 85.46 4.96 -30.27
C ALA A 32 84.01 4.50 -30.02
N GLY A 33 83.29 4.12 -31.07
CA GLY A 33 81.89 3.68 -30.98
C GLY A 33 81.68 2.69 -29.84
N MET A 34 80.56 2.81 -29.12
CA MET A 34 80.28 2.13 -27.85
C MET A 34 80.96 0.74 -27.76
N PRO A 35 82.12 0.61 -27.08
CA PRO A 35 82.89 -0.63 -27.07
C PRO A 35 82.16 -1.78 -26.34
N GLN A 36 81.00 -1.49 -25.74
CA GLN A 36 80.07 -2.43 -25.14
C GLN A 36 79.20 -3.18 -26.16
N LEU A 37 79.12 -2.72 -27.42
CA LEU A 37 78.34 -3.34 -28.51
C LEU A 37 79.22 -3.78 -29.69
N ASP A 38 80.54 -3.88 -29.50
CA ASP A 38 81.44 -4.40 -30.51
C ASP A 38 81.40 -5.93 -30.53
N PHE A 39 80.56 -6.49 -31.42
CA PHE A 39 80.40 -7.93 -31.65
C PHE A 39 81.65 -8.61 -32.25
N SER A 40 82.69 -7.84 -32.59
CA SER A 40 83.99 -8.34 -33.04
C SER A 40 84.83 -8.87 -31.88
N ASN A 41 84.48 -8.53 -30.63
CA ASN A 41 85.18 -8.95 -29.43
C ASN A 41 84.58 -10.27 -28.88
N PRO A 42 85.35 -11.39 -28.80
CA PRO A 42 84.83 -12.70 -28.42
C PRO A 42 84.11 -12.73 -27.06
N LEU A 43 84.49 -11.84 -26.14
CA LEU A 43 83.92 -11.74 -24.79
C LEU A 43 82.49 -11.16 -24.79
N VAL A 44 82.19 -10.19 -25.65
CA VAL A 44 80.87 -9.54 -25.75
C VAL A 44 79.85 -10.51 -26.35
N THR A 45 80.25 -11.23 -27.39
CA THR A 45 79.41 -12.27 -28.02
C THR A 45 79.12 -13.43 -27.05
N GLY A 46 80.11 -13.87 -26.28
CA GLY A 46 79.91 -14.88 -25.23
C GLY A 46 78.93 -14.45 -24.14
N GLN A 47 79.01 -13.18 -23.68
CA GLN A 47 78.09 -12.64 -22.68
C GLN A 47 76.65 -12.55 -23.19
N VAL A 48 76.44 -12.16 -24.46
CA VAL A 48 75.11 -12.11 -25.06
C VAL A 48 74.52 -13.52 -25.24
N VAL A 49 75.32 -14.49 -25.71
CA VAL A 49 74.88 -15.88 -25.85
C VAL A 49 74.52 -16.47 -24.49
N TRP A 50 75.37 -16.29 -23.48
CA TRP A 50 75.10 -16.78 -22.13
C TRP A 50 73.91 -16.06 -21.47
N GLY A 51 73.77 -14.75 -21.67
CA GLY A 51 72.61 -13.98 -21.25
C GLY A 51 71.32 -14.48 -21.88
N GLY A 52 71.37 -14.84 -23.17
CA GLY A 52 70.27 -15.50 -23.88
C GLY A 52 69.92 -16.87 -23.29
N VAL A 53 70.92 -17.68 -22.94
CA VAL A 53 70.71 -18.99 -22.30
C VAL A 53 70.03 -18.85 -20.93
N VAL A 54 70.51 -17.94 -20.08
CA VAL A 54 69.91 -17.66 -18.76
C VAL A 54 68.49 -17.10 -18.92
N PHE A 55 68.29 -16.17 -19.86
CA PHE A 55 66.98 -15.61 -20.16
C PHE A 55 66.00 -16.69 -20.64
N LEU A 56 66.44 -17.57 -21.54
CA LEU A 56 65.61 -18.67 -22.04
C LEU A 56 65.25 -19.64 -20.92
N PHE A 57 66.21 -19.99 -20.05
CA PHE A 57 65.95 -20.82 -18.87
C PHE A 57 64.87 -20.19 -17.96
N PHE A 58 65.01 -18.90 -17.62
CA PHE A 58 64.02 -18.17 -16.82
C PHE A 58 62.66 -18.07 -17.54
N TYR A 59 62.65 -17.81 -18.85
CA TYR A 59 61.42 -17.75 -19.64
C TYR A 59 60.66 -19.07 -19.59
N LEU A 60 61.34 -20.20 -19.76
CA LEU A 60 60.74 -21.53 -19.67
C LEU A 60 60.23 -21.82 -18.26
N ALA A 61 60.97 -21.42 -17.22
CA ALA A 61 60.54 -21.55 -15.83
C ALA A 61 59.28 -20.72 -15.53
N LEU A 62 59.22 -19.47 -16.00
CA LEU A 62 58.05 -18.61 -15.83
C LEU A 62 56.84 -19.11 -16.63
N ARG A 63 57.06 -19.59 -17.86
CA ARG A 63 56.03 -20.19 -18.71
C ARG A 63 55.39 -21.39 -18.03
N GLY A 64 56.19 -22.25 -17.41
CA GLY A 64 55.71 -23.47 -16.76
C GLY A 64 55.09 -23.26 -15.39
N TRP A 65 55.55 -22.26 -14.60
CA TRP A 65 55.16 -22.15 -13.19
C TRP A 65 54.49 -20.84 -12.78
N ALA A 66 54.94 -19.69 -13.30
CA ALA A 66 54.43 -18.39 -12.88
C ALA A 66 53.11 -18.03 -13.58
N LEU A 67 53.04 -18.19 -14.90
CA LEU A 67 51.84 -17.91 -15.69
C LEU A 67 50.61 -18.75 -15.29
N PRO A 68 50.69 -20.08 -15.10
CA PRO A 68 49.50 -20.86 -14.74
C PRO A 68 48.92 -20.47 -13.37
N LYS A 69 49.75 -19.98 -12.44
CA LYS A 69 49.26 -19.47 -11.14
C LYS A 69 48.43 -18.21 -11.29
N VAL A 70 48.83 -17.30 -12.18
CA VAL A 70 48.09 -16.06 -12.46
C VAL A 70 46.77 -16.38 -13.17
N ASP A 71 46.82 -17.29 -14.15
CA ASP A 71 45.63 -17.73 -14.88
C ASP A 71 44.60 -18.38 -13.95
N ALA A 72 45.02 -19.26 -13.04
CA ALA A 72 44.15 -19.89 -12.05
C ALA A 72 43.42 -18.86 -11.16
N VAL A 73 44.11 -17.79 -10.73
CA VAL A 73 43.49 -16.72 -9.93
C VAL A 73 42.49 -15.92 -10.77
N LEU A 74 42.81 -15.65 -12.03
CA LEU A 74 41.93 -14.91 -12.92
C LEU A 74 40.66 -15.70 -13.25
N GLN A 75 40.81 -17.00 -13.53
CA GLN A 75 39.70 -17.93 -13.74
C GLN A 75 38.81 -18.01 -12.49
N ASN A 76 39.38 -18.24 -11.30
CA ASN A 76 38.60 -18.31 -10.06
C ASN A 76 37.81 -17.01 -9.80
N ARG A 77 38.40 -15.85 -10.08
CA ARG A 77 37.68 -14.56 -9.97
C ARG A 77 36.57 -14.45 -11.00
N SER A 78 36.82 -14.85 -12.24
CA SER A 78 35.82 -14.81 -13.30
C SER A 78 34.64 -15.73 -13.01
N GLU A 79 34.89 -16.95 -12.53
CA GLU A 79 33.88 -17.93 -12.12
C GLU A 79 33.07 -17.41 -10.94
N ARG A 80 33.72 -16.83 -9.93
CA ARG A 80 33.02 -16.26 -8.78
C ARG A 80 32.13 -15.09 -9.19
N ILE A 81 32.63 -14.17 -10.02
CA ILE A 81 31.82 -13.06 -10.53
C ILE A 81 30.64 -13.56 -11.36
N ALA A 82 30.85 -14.54 -12.24
CA ALA A 82 29.77 -15.14 -13.01
C ALA A 82 28.72 -15.78 -12.10
N GLY A 83 29.16 -16.57 -11.10
CA GLY A 83 28.27 -17.17 -10.10
C GLY A 83 27.48 -16.13 -9.30
N ASP A 84 28.14 -15.07 -8.83
CA ASP A 84 27.49 -13.98 -8.08
C ASP A 84 26.47 -13.24 -8.97
N LEU A 85 26.79 -13.00 -10.23
CA LEU A 85 25.88 -12.37 -11.20
C LEU A 85 24.67 -13.25 -11.51
N ASP A 86 24.86 -14.55 -11.67
CA ASP A 86 23.76 -15.48 -11.95
C ASP A 86 22.85 -15.66 -10.72
N GLN A 87 23.42 -15.72 -9.51
CA GLN A 87 22.64 -15.69 -8.27
C GLN A 87 21.86 -14.38 -8.13
N ALA A 88 22.48 -13.24 -8.41
CA ALA A 88 21.80 -11.95 -8.36
C ALA A 88 20.66 -11.86 -9.39
N ARG A 89 20.86 -12.39 -10.60
CA ARG A 89 19.81 -12.49 -11.62
C ARG A 89 18.67 -13.40 -11.20
N ALA A 90 18.98 -14.58 -10.65
CA ALA A 90 17.96 -15.50 -10.16
C ALA A 90 17.14 -14.88 -9.03
N ALA A 91 17.81 -14.25 -8.04
CA ALA A 91 17.14 -13.54 -6.95
C ALA A 91 16.28 -12.38 -7.47
N LYS A 92 16.74 -11.64 -8.47
CA LYS A 92 15.98 -10.55 -9.11
C LYS A 92 14.74 -11.08 -9.83
N VAL A 93 14.85 -12.17 -10.57
CA VAL A 93 13.71 -12.81 -11.25
C VAL A 93 12.68 -13.30 -10.22
N GLU A 94 13.13 -13.91 -9.14
CA GLU A 94 12.23 -14.38 -8.07
C GLU A 94 11.53 -13.21 -7.36
N ALA A 95 12.26 -12.13 -7.06
CA ALA A 95 11.68 -10.93 -6.49
C ALA A 95 10.65 -10.28 -7.42
N ASP A 96 10.94 -10.19 -8.73
CA ASP A 96 10.00 -9.67 -9.73
C ASP A 96 8.73 -10.52 -9.79
N LYS A 97 8.85 -11.86 -9.77
CA LYS A 97 7.70 -12.78 -9.72
C LYS A 97 6.86 -12.56 -8.46
N ALA A 98 7.49 -12.51 -7.30
CA ALA A 98 6.80 -12.27 -6.03
C ALA A 98 6.08 -10.91 -6.02
N VAL A 99 6.68 -9.87 -6.62
CA VAL A 99 6.05 -8.55 -6.76
C VAL A 99 4.85 -8.59 -7.69
N LEU A 100 4.91 -9.36 -8.79
CA LEU A 100 3.79 -9.54 -9.71
C LEU A 100 2.63 -10.28 -9.02
N GLU A 101 2.91 -11.40 -8.36
CA GLU A 101 1.90 -12.16 -7.60
C GLU A 101 1.26 -11.31 -6.49
N LEU A 102 2.07 -10.54 -5.75
CA LEU A 102 1.55 -9.61 -4.74
C LEU A 102 0.65 -8.53 -5.34
N ARG A 103 0.97 -8.05 -6.55
CA ARG A 103 0.13 -7.05 -7.23
C ARG A 103 -1.18 -7.65 -7.71
N GLU A 104 -1.15 -8.88 -8.22
CA GLU A 104 -2.35 -9.59 -8.68
C GLU A 104 -3.28 -9.92 -7.51
N THR A 105 -2.74 -10.50 -6.44
CA THR A 105 -3.50 -10.81 -5.22
C THR A 105 -4.11 -9.56 -4.59
N LYS A 106 -3.37 -8.44 -4.51
CA LYS A 106 -3.92 -7.16 -4.03
C LYS A 106 -5.04 -6.64 -4.92
N LYS A 107 -4.91 -6.75 -6.24
CA LYS A 107 -5.98 -6.33 -7.17
C LYS A 107 -7.21 -7.20 -7.02
N ALA A 108 -7.04 -8.52 -6.93
CA ALA A 108 -8.14 -9.47 -6.71
C ALA A 108 -8.85 -9.18 -5.37
N ALA A 109 -8.11 -9.05 -4.28
CA ALA A 109 -8.68 -8.74 -2.96
C ALA A 109 -9.41 -7.38 -2.94
N ALA A 110 -8.89 -6.37 -3.65
CA ALA A 110 -9.56 -5.08 -3.76
C ALA A 110 -10.87 -5.18 -4.57
N ALA A 111 -10.88 -5.96 -5.66
CA ALA A 111 -12.08 -6.18 -6.46
C ALA A 111 -13.13 -6.99 -5.69
N GLU A 112 -12.73 -8.04 -4.97
CA GLU A 112 -13.61 -8.81 -4.08
C GLU A 112 -14.19 -7.93 -2.98
N ALA A 113 -13.37 -7.10 -2.31
CA ALA A 113 -13.85 -6.19 -1.29
C ALA A 113 -14.87 -5.18 -1.84
N GLN A 114 -14.64 -4.63 -3.03
CA GLN A 114 -15.61 -3.73 -3.69
C GLN A 114 -16.92 -4.46 -4.01
N ALA A 115 -16.85 -5.64 -4.60
CA ALA A 115 -18.03 -6.45 -4.91
C ALA A 115 -18.82 -6.81 -3.64
N HIS A 116 -18.13 -7.14 -2.54
CA HIS A 116 -18.76 -7.40 -1.24
C HIS A 116 -19.43 -6.15 -0.67
N LEU A 117 -18.79 -4.98 -0.76
CA LEU A 117 -19.38 -3.72 -0.31
C LEU A 117 -20.64 -3.38 -1.11
N ASP A 118 -20.58 -3.50 -2.43
CA ASP A 118 -21.74 -3.24 -3.30
C ASP A 118 -22.89 -4.20 -2.98
N ALA A 119 -22.60 -5.49 -2.80
CA ALA A 119 -23.60 -6.49 -2.42
C ALA A 119 -24.24 -6.19 -1.05
N VAL A 120 -23.44 -5.79 -0.06
CA VAL A 120 -23.94 -5.40 1.27
C VAL A 120 -24.78 -4.13 1.19
N LEU A 121 -24.35 -3.12 0.42
CA LEU A 121 -25.11 -1.89 0.25
C LEU A 121 -26.47 -2.14 -0.41
N GLU A 122 -26.52 -2.97 -1.44
CA GLU A 122 -27.78 -3.34 -2.09
C GLU A 122 -28.69 -4.14 -1.15
N HIS A 123 -28.12 -5.09 -0.39
CA HIS A 123 -28.88 -5.84 0.62
C HIS A 123 -29.45 -4.92 1.72
N GLU A 124 -28.64 -4.01 2.25
CA GLU A 124 -29.08 -3.05 3.28
C GLU A 124 -30.12 -2.08 2.74
N ARG A 125 -29.99 -1.61 1.49
CA ARG A 125 -31.01 -0.78 0.82
C ARG A 125 -32.34 -1.53 0.69
N ALA A 126 -32.30 -2.78 0.25
CA ALA A 126 -33.50 -3.61 0.13
C ALA A 126 -34.14 -3.88 1.50
N SER A 127 -33.34 -4.20 2.51
CA SER A 127 -33.79 -4.40 3.90
C SER A 127 -34.40 -3.13 4.49
N ALA A 128 -33.77 -1.97 4.27
CA ALA A 128 -34.29 -0.68 4.70
C ALA A 128 -35.62 -0.34 4.01
N ALA A 129 -35.72 -0.55 2.70
CA ALA A 129 -36.95 -0.33 1.95
C ALA A 129 -38.09 -1.25 2.45
N ALA A 130 -37.80 -2.52 2.73
CA ALA A 130 -38.77 -3.46 3.29
C ALA A 130 -39.25 -3.03 4.68
N LYS A 131 -38.34 -2.63 5.58
CA LYS A 131 -38.69 -2.12 6.91
C LYS A 131 -39.52 -0.84 6.84
N LEU A 132 -39.18 0.06 5.92
CA LEU A 132 -39.97 1.28 5.71
C LEU A 132 -41.38 0.94 5.24
N ALA A 133 -41.54 0.01 4.30
CA ALA A 133 -42.85 -0.44 3.84
C ALA A 133 -43.68 -1.06 4.98
N GLU A 134 -43.08 -1.93 5.79
CA GLU A 134 -43.73 -2.53 6.97
C GLU A 134 -44.18 -1.47 8.00
N ILE A 135 -43.30 -0.50 8.28
CA ILE A 135 -43.62 0.60 9.20
C ILE A 135 -44.76 1.46 8.64
N THR A 136 -44.72 1.80 7.36
CA THR A 136 -45.79 2.57 6.71
C THR A 136 -47.12 1.83 6.77
N GLU A 137 -47.16 0.54 6.43
CA GLU A 137 -48.39 -0.26 6.51
C GLU A 137 -48.93 -0.32 7.95
N ARG A 138 -48.06 -0.52 8.94
CA ARG A 138 -48.45 -0.51 10.35
C ARG A 138 -49.00 0.85 10.78
N LEU A 139 -48.36 1.94 10.38
CA LEU A 139 -48.80 3.30 10.69
C LEU A 139 -50.15 3.60 10.05
N ASP A 140 -50.35 3.25 8.79
CA ASP A 140 -51.64 3.42 8.10
C ASP A 140 -52.77 2.66 8.83
N GLY A 141 -52.49 1.43 9.29
CA GLY A 141 -53.43 0.65 10.09
C GLY A 141 -53.67 1.21 11.50
N GLU A 142 -52.69 1.84 12.13
CA GLU A 142 -52.85 2.56 13.41
C GLU A 142 -53.67 3.83 13.23
N ILE A 143 -53.42 4.60 12.16
CA ILE A 143 -54.17 5.81 11.81
C ILE A 143 -55.64 5.46 11.55
N ALA A 144 -55.91 4.47 10.71
CA ALA A 144 -57.29 4.06 10.41
C ALA A 144 -58.06 3.61 11.67
N ARG A 145 -57.40 2.90 12.59
CA ARG A 145 -58.00 2.50 13.88
C ARG A 145 -58.25 3.71 14.78
N ALA A 146 -57.31 4.65 14.84
CA ALA A 146 -57.46 5.87 15.63
C ALA A 146 -58.60 6.74 15.09
N GLU A 147 -58.69 6.91 13.77
CA GLU A 147 -59.78 7.64 13.10
C GLU A 147 -61.15 7.01 13.39
N ALA A 148 -61.27 5.68 13.27
CA ALA A 148 -62.49 4.97 13.63
C ALA A 148 -62.86 5.16 15.11
N GLY A 149 -61.86 5.15 16.01
CA GLY A 149 -62.04 5.42 17.43
C GLY A 149 -62.53 6.84 17.71
N VAL A 150 -61.96 7.84 17.05
CA VAL A 150 -62.37 9.25 17.16
C VAL A 150 -63.82 9.42 16.69
N VAL A 151 -64.21 8.81 15.58
CA VAL A 151 -65.59 8.86 15.08
C VAL A 151 -66.56 8.19 16.07
N ALA A 152 -66.21 7.02 16.60
CA ALA A 152 -67.03 6.31 17.57
C ALA A 152 -67.20 7.10 18.88
N GLU A 153 -66.13 7.71 19.38
CA GLU A 153 -66.18 8.50 20.62
C GLU A 153 -66.94 9.81 20.43
N ARG A 154 -66.80 10.44 19.25
CA ARG A 154 -67.63 11.60 18.86
C ARG A 154 -69.11 11.24 18.89
N GLU A 155 -69.48 10.11 18.31
CA GLU A 155 -70.88 9.66 18.28
C GLU A 155 -71.41 9.38 19.70
N ARG A 156 -70.62 8.72 20.55
CA ARG A 156 -70.97 8.53 21.97
C ARG A 156 -71.14 9.85 22.72
N ALA A 157 -70.25 10.82 22.50
CA ALA A 157 -70.35 12.14 23.12
C ALA A 157 -71.61 12.88 22.66
N LEU A 158 -71.95 12.83 21.37
CA LEU A 158 -73.20 13.42 20.86
C LEU A 158 -74.44 12.73 21.44
N GLN A 159 -74.41 11.41 21.60
CA GLN A 159 -75.50 10.65 22.21
C GLN A 159 -75.65 10.96 23.71
N SER A 160 -74.56 11.16 24.45
CA SER A 160 -74.62 11.51 25.88
C SER A 160 -75.04 12.96 26.13
N LEU A 161 -74.80 13.87 25.18
CA LEU A 161 -75.26 15.27 25.26
C LEU A 161 -76.76 15.43 25.01
N ARG A 162 -77.40 14.53 24.25
CA ARG A 162 -78.85 14.58 23.98
C ARG A 162 -79.72 14.66 25.24
N PRO A 163 -79.61 13.75 26.22
CA PRO A 163 -80.43 13.83 27.44
C PRO A 163 -80.14 15.10 28.23
N ILE A 164 -78.88 15.54 28.30
CA ILE A 164 -78.50 16.79 28.99
C ILE A 164 -79.16 18.00 28.32
N ALA A 165 -79.18 18.05 26.98
CA ALA A 165 -79.83 19.12 26.23
C ALA A 165 -81.36 19.14 26.45
N VAL A 166 -81.99 17.96 26.54
CA VAL A 166 -83.42 17.82 26.87
C VAL A 166 -83.70 18.29 28.29
N ASP A 167 -82.90 17.86 29.27
CA ASP A 167 -83.07 18.25 30.67
C ASP A 167 -82.90 19.78 30.86
N VAL A 168 -81.93 20.39 30.17
CA VAL A 168 -81.73 21.86 30.18
C VAL A 168 -82.89 22.57 29.49
N ALA A 169 -83.39 22.05 28.37
CA ALA A 169 -84.55 22.63 27.67
C ALA A 169 -85.83 22.55 28.51
N GLU A 170 -86.09 21.42 29.18
CA GLU A 170 -87.23 21.26 30.10
C GLU A 170 -87.14 22.29 31.24
N SER A 171 -85.96 22.44 31.86
CA SER A 171 -85.73 23.41 32.93
C SER A 171 -85.93 24.86 32.48
N LEU A 172 -85.50 25.22 31.26
CA LEU A 172 -85.71 26.56 30.71
C LEU A 172 -87.19 26.84 30.43
N VAL A 173 -87.92 25.88 29.84
CA VAL A 173 -89.35 26.02 29.53
C VAL A 173 -90.18 26.15 30.81
N GLU A 174 -89.89 25.35 31.83
CA GLU A 174 -90.54 25.44 33.14
C GLU A 174 -90.33 26.82 33.77
N ARG A 175 -89.10 27.36 33.71
CA ARG A 175 -88.76 28.68 34.25
C ARG A 175 -89.40 29.86 33.49
N LEU A 176 -89.57 29.75 32.17
CA LEU A 176 -90.05 30.85 31.32
C LEU A 176 -91.59 30.90 31.21
N ILE A 177 -92.24 29.73 31.12
CA ILE A 177 -93.67 29.62 30.82
C ILE A 177 -94.47 29.22 32.07
N GLY A 178 -93.80 28.75 33.13
CA GLY A 178 -94.43 28.36 34.40
C GLY A 178 -95.23 27.06 34.32
N ALA A 179 -95.14 26.33 33.20
CA ALA A 179 -95.81 25.05 32.97
C ALA A 179 -94.79 23.99 32.57
N ARG A 180 -94.94 22.78 33.10
CA ARG A 180 -94.09 21.64 32.75
C ARG A 180 -94.45 21.16 31.35
N ALA A 181 -93.51 21.23 30.42
CA ALA A 181 -93.70 20.70 29.08
C ALA A 181 -93.65 19.17 29.06
N ASP A 182 -94.41 18.55 28.16
CA ASP A 182 -94.34 17.11 27.93
C ASP A 182 -92.95 16.74 27.39
N ARG A 183 -92.25 15.87 28.11
CA ARG A 183 -90.90 15.39 27.78
C ARG A 183 -90.82 14.83 26.37
N ALA A 184 -91.86 14.12 25.91
CA ALA A 184 -91.88 13.55 24.56
C ALA A 184 -91.87 14.64 23.47
N VAL A 185 -92.52 15.77 23.73
CA VAL A 185 -92.57 16.91 22.80
C VAL A 185 -91.23 17.67 22.79
N VAL A 186 -90.60 17.83 23.95
CA VAL A 186 -89.27 18.46 24.09
C VAL A 186 -88.19 17.61 23.43
N GLU A 187 -88.19 16.30 23.64
CA GLU A 187 -87.27 15.35 22.98
C GLU A 187 -87.41 15.41 21.46
N ALA A 188 -88.64 15.41 20.93
CA ALA A 188 -88.88 15.52 19.50
C ALA A 188 -88.43 16.89 18.92
N ALA A 189 -88.58 17.97 19.68
CA ALA A 189 -88.12 19.30 19.28
C ALA A 189 -86.59 19.42 19.25
N VAL A 190 -85.90 18.91 20.29
CA VAL A 190 -84.43 18.87 20.37
C VAL A 190 -83.84 17.96 19.28
N ALA A 191 -84.48 16.82 19.00
CA ALA A 191 -84.08 15.94 17.90
C ALA A 191 -84.18 16.62 16.52
N ARG A 192 -85.24 17.38 16.27
CA ARG A 192 -85.39 18.16 15.02
C ARG A 192 -84.35 19.28 14.92
N ALA A 193 -84.09 20.00 16.01
CA ALA A 193 -83.12 21.09 16.03
C ALA A 193 -81.69 20.59 15.76
N THR A 194 -81.29 19.48 16.39
CA THR A 194 -79.98 18.86 16.18
C THR A 194 -79.81 18.28 14.78
N ALA A 195 -80.88 17.76 14.15
CA ALA A 195 -80.86 17.30 12.76
C ALA A 195 -80.69 18.45 11.75
N GLN A 196 -81.22 19.65 12.04
CA GLN A 196 -81.06 20.83 11.18
C GLN A 196 -79.65 21.43 11.22
N THR A 197 -78.88 21.22 12.29
CA THR A 197 -77.50 21.73 12.42
C THR A 197 -76.43 20.79 11.87
N ALA A 198 -76.80 19.54 11.55
CA ALA A 198 -75.89 18.53 11.02
C ALA A 198 -75.76 18.55 9.47
N HIS A 199 -76.55 19.40 8.79
CA HIS A 199 -76.42 19.76 7.38
C HIS A 199 -75.61 21.05 7.21
#